data_AF-A0A1M4MLB7-F1
#
_entry.id   AF-A0A1M4MLB7-F1
#
_cell.length_a   1.000
_cell.length_b   1.000
_cell.length_c   1.000
_cell.angle_alpha   90.00
_cell.angle_beta   90.00
_cell.angle_gamma   90.00
#
_symmetry.space_group_name_H-M   'P 1'
#
loop_
_entity.id
_entity.type
_entity.pdbx_description
1 polymer ?
#
loop_
_entity_poly.entity_id
_entity_poly.type
_entity_poly.pdbx_seq_one_letter_code
_entity_poly.pdbx_strand_id
1 'polypeptide(L)'
;MLAPARCADPRSSEQMSRKYTILLILALAALTGAAGCLSTSFGEVTYSGGALQVQVENAGEPVENAVLQIMIMEVSALEQHEAFSEARYIDLERGENEYTIRADLQPGSYKVFLTVFVGNERRASVIRDMEVTA
;
A
#
# COMPACT_ATOMS: atom_id res chain seq x y z
N MET A 1 -23.33 -53.08 53.19
CA MET A 1 -23.94 -52.52 51.96
C MET A 1 -23.24 -51.21 51.67
N LEU A 2 -22.29 -51.17 50.73
CA LEU A 2 -21.59 -49.95 50.31
C LEU A 2 -21.98 -49.67 48.85
N ALA A 3 -22.56 -48.49 48.60
CA ALA A 3 -22.79 -47.97 47.27
C ALA A 3 -21.54 -47.23 46.78
N PRO A 4 -21.16 -47.32 45.49
CA PRO A 4 -20.26 -46.34 44.90
C PRO A 4 -21.05 -45.27 44.15
N ALA A 5 -20.89 -44.03 44.60
CA ALA A 5 -21.11 -42.86 43.77
C ALA A 5 -20.07 -42.86 42.63
N ARG A 6 -20.51 -42.76 41.38
CA ARG A 6 -19.62 -42.38 40.27
C ARG A 6 -19.96 -40.96 39.83
N CYS A 7 -18.96 -40.12 40.06
CA CYS A 7 -18.85 -38.73 39.67
C CYS A 7 -18.92 -38.58 38.15
N ALA A 8 -19.49 -37.47 37.70
CA ALA A 8 -19.62 -37.10 36.30
C ALA A 8 -18.25 -36.92 35.61
N ASP A 9 -18.15 -37.37 34.36
CA ASP A 9 -17.04 -37.06 33.45
C ASP A 9 -17.33 -35.75 32.71
N PRO A 10 -16.54 -34.67 32.84
CA PRO A 10 -16.61 -33.50 31.97
C PRO A 10 -15.58 -33.63 30.84
N ARG A 11 -15.65 -34.70 30.03
CA ARG A 11 -14.59 -34.99 29.03
C ARG A 11 -14.87 -34.53 27.59
N SER A 12 -16.01 -33.89 27.35
CA SER A 12 -16.47 -33.55 26.00
C SER A 12 -16.09 -32.13 25.52
N SER A 13 -15.92 -31.18 26.46
CA SER A 13 -15.70 -29.76 26.14
C SER A 13 -14.31 -29.46 25.58
N GLU A 14 -13.24 -30.02 26.17
CA GLU A 14 -11.85 -29.76 25.76
C GLU A 14 -11.51 -30.28 24.36
N GLN A 15 -12.13 -31.40 23.97
CA GLN A 15 -11.83 -32.06 22.70
C GLN A 15 -12.48 -31.36 21.50
N MET A 16 -13.66 -30.77 21.68
CA MET A 16 -14.28 -29.90 20.68
C MET A 16 -13.44 -28.63 20.51
N SER A 17 -13.10 -27.96 21.61
CA SER A 17 -12.28 -26.73 21.62
C SER A 17 -10.98 -26.90 20.82
N ARG A 18 -10.23 -27.99 21.05
CA ARG A 18 -8.95 -28.25 20.36
C ARG A 18 -9.08 -28.40 18.83
N LYS A 19 -10.17 -29.02 18.34
CA LYS A 19 -10.40 -29.19 16.90
C LYS A 19 -10.70 -27.85 16.23
N TYR A 20 -11.52 -27.01 16.87
CA TYR A 20 -11.83 -25.68 16.38
C TYR A 20 -10.60 -24.75 16.42
N THR A 21 -9.75 -24.85 17.44
CA THR A 21 -8.49 -24.09 17.49
C THR A 21 -7.56 -24.46 16.33
N ILE A 22 -7.41 -25.75 16.02
CA ILE A 22 -6.57 -26.19 14.88
C ILE A 22 -7.14 -25.71 13.55
N LEU A 23 -8.46 -25.82 13.35
CA LEU A 23 -9.14 -25.31 12.15
C LEU A 23 -8.98 -23.79 12.02
N LEU A 24 -9.08 -23.05 13.13
CA LEU A 24 -8.90 -21.61 13.15
C LEU A 24 -7.46 -21.22 12.76
N ILE A 25 -6.45 -21.92 13.29
CA ILE A 25 -5.04 -21.68 12.95
C ILE A 25 -4.77 -21.97 11.47
N LEU A 26 -5.33 -23.07 10.93
CA LEU A 26 -5.20 -23.40 9.51
C LEU A 26 -5.90 -22.36 8.61
N ALA A 27 -7.09 -21.89 9.01
CA ALA A 27 -7.79 -20.83 8.30
C ALA A 27 -7.01 -19.51 8.33
N LEU A 28 -6.44 -19.13 9.49
CA LEU A 28 -5.58 -17.96 9.65
C LEU A 28 -4.31 -18.07 8.78
N ALA A 29 -3.65 -19.22 8.77
CA ALA A 29 -2.47 -19.45 7.93
C ALA A 29 -2.79 -19.36 6.43
N ALA A 30 -3.92 -19.94 5.99
CA ALA A 30 -4.38 -19.82 4.61
C ALA A 30 -4.68 -18.35 4.22
N LEU A 31 -5.25 -17.57 5.14
CA LEU A 31 -5.53 -16.14 4.92
C LEU A 31 -4.25 -15.30 4.82
N THR A 32 -3.19 -15.62 5.57
CA THR A 32 -1.91 -14.89 5.46
C THR A 32 -1.22 -15.06 4.11
N GLY A 33 -1.41 -16.20 3.43
CA GLY A 33 -0.88 -16.44 2.08
C GLY A 33 -1.62 -15.71 0.96
N ALA A 34 -2.82 -15.21 1.23
CA ALA A 34 -3.61 -14.42 0.27
C ALA A 34 -3.30 -12.92 0.32
N ALA A 35 -2.53 -12.46 1.31
CA ALA A 35 -1.99 -11.11 1.32
C ALA A 35 -0.90 -11.05 0.24
N GLY A 36 -1.23 -10.50 -0.93
CA GLY A 36 -0.25 -10.26 -1.98
C GLY A 36 0.91 -9.43 -1.42
N CYS A 37 2.12 -9.96 -1.47
CA CYS A 37 3.31 -9.20 -1.13
C CYS A 37 3.49 -8.13 -2.21
N LEU A 38 3.13 -6.88 -1.91
CA LEU A 38 3.40 -5.77 -2.81
C LEU A 38 4.92 -5.56 -2.83
N SER A 39 5.54 -5.83 -3.97
CA SER A 39 6.98 -5.61 -4.16
C SER A 39 7.33 -4.14 -4.33
N THR A 40 6.35 -3.29 -4.66
CA THR A 40 6.57 -1.87 -4.95
C THR A 40 5.53 -1.03 -4.20
N SER A 41 5.97 0.04 -3.55
CA SER A 41 5.09 0.94 -2.81
C SER A 41 5.59 2.38 -2.82
N PHE A 42 4.69 3.34 -2.59
CA PHE A 42 5.05 4.75 -2.45
C PHE A 42 5.30 5.08 -0.97
N GLY A 43 6.44 5.72 -0.71
CA GLY A 43 6.80 6.27 0.59
C GLY A 43 6.27 7.68 0.75
N GLU A 44 7.14 8.57 1.24
CA GLU A 44 6.85 9.99 1.40
C GLU A 44 6.76 10.71 0.05
N VAL A 45 5.85 11.68 -0.02
CA VAL A 45 5.65 12.56 -1.18
C VAL A 45 5.58 13.98 -0.67
N THR A 46 6.59 14.78 -1.01
CA THR A 46 6.74 16.15 -0.53
C THR A 46 6.88 17.11 -1.71
N TYR A 47 6.44 18.34 -1.53
CA TYR A 47 6.63 19.40 -2.52
C TYR A 47 7.39 20.56 -1.89
N SER A 48 8.52 20.91 -2.50
CA SER A 48 9.34 22.03 -2.06
C SER A 48 10.14 22.60 -3.23
N GLY A 49 10.35 23.93 -3.23
CA GLY A 49 11.20 24.59 -4.24
C GLY A 49 10.76 24.38 -5.69
N GLY A 50 9.45 24.25 -5.96
CA GLY A 50 8.93 24.02 -7.31
C GLY A 50 9.11 22.59 -7.83
N ALA A 51 9.32 21.63 -6.93
CA ALA A 51 9.48 20.23 -7.28
C ALA A 51 8.78 19.30 -6.30
N LEU A 52 8.21 18.23 -6.86
CA LEU A 52 7.68 17.09 -6.15
C LEU A 52 8.80 16.06 -5.95
N GLN A 53 9.09 15.71 -4.71
CA GLN A 53 9.93 14.58 -4.34
C GLN A 53 9.03 13.37 -4.09
N VAL A 54 9.33 12.27 -4.77
CA VAL A 54 8.55 11.04 -4.70
C VAL A 54 9.47 9.90 -4.30
N GLN A 55 9.22 9.31 -3.14
CA GLN A 55 9.91 8.11 -2.69
C GLN A 55 9.15 6.85 -3.15
N VAL A 56 9.86 5.90 -3.74
CA VAL A 56 9.34 4.60 -4.16
C VAL A 56 10.21 3.49 -3.57
N GLU A 57 9.60 2.62 -2.78
CA GLU A 57 10.23 1.42 -2.26
C GLU A 57 10.01 0.26 -3.23
N ASN A 58 11.08 -0.46 -3.58
CA ASN A 58 11.03 -1.69 -4.37
C ASN A 58 11.73 -2.84 -3.64
N ALA A 59 10.97 -3.70 -2.98
CA ALA A 59 11.45 -4.91 -2.33
C ALA A 59 11.78 -6.06 -3.31
N GLY A 60 11.40 -5.90 -4.59
CA GLY A 60 11.62 -6.87 -5.65
C GLY A 60 13.03 -6.85 -6.24
N GLU A 61 13.17 -7.44 -7.42
CA GLU A 61 14.38 -7.30 -8.23
C GLU A 61 14.42 -5.92 -8.91
N PRO A 62 15.61 -5.39 -9.25
CA PRO A 62 15.72 -4.15 -10.00
C PRO A 62 14.99 -4.21 -11.34
N VAL A 63 14.39 -3.09 -11.74
CA VAL A 63 13.64 -2.97 -13.01
C VAL A 63 14.06 -1.72 -13.74
N GLU A 64 14.59 -1.88 -14.94
CA GLU A 64 14.88 -0.77 -15.85
C GLU A 64 13.63 -0.36 -16.64
N ASN A 65 13.55 0.93 -17.00
CA ASN A 65 12.48 1.47 -17.85
C ASN A 65 11.05 1.24 -17.32
N ALA A 66 10.87 1.25 -15.99
CA ALA A 66 9.54 1.39 -15.41
C ALA A 66 8.96 2.78 -15.73
N VAL A 67 7.65 2.93 -15.66
CA VAL A 67 6.99 4.22 -15.93
C VAL A 67 6.42 4.76 -14.63
N LEU A 68 6.87 5.95 -14.24
CA LEU A 68 6.21 6.75 -13.21
C LEU A 68 5.28 7.74 -13.89
N GLN A 69 3.97 7.56 -13.65
CA GLN A 69 2.93 8.49 -14.05
C GLN A 69 2.55 9.37 -12.87
N ILE A 70 2.56 10.67 -13.09
CA ILE A 70 2.23 11.72 -12.13
C ILE A 70 1.09 12.55 -12.73
N MET A 71 0.01 12.73 -11.98
CA MET A 71 -1.06 13.66 -12.33
C MET A 71 -1.39 14.48 -11.08
N ILE A 72 -1.36 15.80 -11.19
CA ILE A 72 -1.64 16.73 -10.09
C ILE A 72 -2.90 17.50 -10.46
N MET A 73 -3.92 17.34 -9.62
CA MET A 73 -5.19 18.02 -9.76
C MET A 73 -5.26 19.12 -8.70
N GLU A 74 -5.47 20.36 -9.10
CA GLU A 74 -5.85 21.41 -8.16
C GLU A 74 -7.28 21.20 -7.71
N VAL A 75 -7.52 21.39 -6.41
CA VAL A 75 -8.81 21.21 -5.76
C VAL A 75 -9.29 22.56 -5.27
N SER A 76 -10.36 23.06 -5.89
CA SER A 76 -10.98 24.34 -5.52
C SER A 76 -12.48 24.15 -5.32
N ALA A 77 -12.99 24.53 -4.14
CA ALA A 77 -14.39 24.37 -3.75
C ALA A 77 -14.91 22.93 -3.93
N LEU A 78 -15.56 22.62 -5.05
CA LEU A 78 -16.12 21.30 -5.38
C LEU A 78 -15.63 20.78 -6.75
N GLU A 79 -14.61 21.41 -7.33
CA GLU A 79 -14.09 21.08 -8.65
C GLU A 79 -12.63 20.63 -8.57
N GLN A 80 -12.24 19.78 -9.52
CA GLN A 80 -10.85 19.38 -9.73
C GLN A 80 -10.44 19.73 -11.14
N HIS A 81 -9.33 20.44 -11.27
CA HIS A 81 -8.75 20.77 -12.58
C HIS A 81 -7.32 20.27 -12.66
N GLU A 82 -6.92 19.78 -13.84
CA GLU A 82 -5.56 19.30 -14.05
C GLU A 82 -4.60 20.49 -14.02
N ALA A 83 -3.68 20.49 -13.05
CA ALA A 83 -2.62 21.48 -12.94
C ALA A 83 -1.33 20.98 -13.60
N PHE A 84 -1.08 19.67 -13.55
CA PHE A 84 0.12 19.06 -14.11
C PHE A 84 -0.11 17.58 -14.45
N SER A 85 0.50 17.09 -15.52
CA SER A 85 0.49 15.68 -15.90
C SER A 85 1.79 15.32 -16.62
N GLU A 86 2.46 14.28 -16.14
CA GLU A 86 3.69 13.75 -16.74
C GLU A 86 3.73 12.23 -16.61
N ALA A 87 4.28 11.57 -17.62
CA ALA A 87 4.74 10.19 -17.51
C ALA A 87 6.18 10.12 -17.96
N ARG A 88 7.05 9.50 -17.15
CA ARG A 88 8.46 9.37 -17.45
C ARG A 88 8.98 7.98 -17.14
N TYR A 89 10.03 7.59 -17.86
CA TYR A 89 10.78 6.39 -17.54
C TYR A 89 11.64 6.62 -16.29
N ILE A 90 11.67 5.61 -15.43
CA ILE A 90 12.47 5.52 -14.20
C ILE A 90 13.08 4.13 -14.11
N ASP A 91 14.23 4.04 -13.47
CA ASP A 91 14.82 2.77 -13.06
C ASP A 91 14.52 2.57 -11.58
N LEU A 92 14.00 1.38 -11.23
CA LEU A 92 13.67 0.98 -9.88
C LEU A 92 14.76 0.07 -9.36
N GLU A 93 15.67 0.60 -8.56
CA GLU A 93 16.64 -0.19 -7.81
C GLU A 93 15.97 -0.93 -6.65
N ARG A 94 16.64 -1.94 -6.10
CA ARG A 94 16.17 -2.63 -4.90
C ARG A 94 16.30 -1.69 -3.69
N GLY A 95 15.22 -1.56 -2.91
CA GLY A 95 15.12 -0.66 -1.76
C GLY A 95 14.48 0.69 -2.11
N GLU A 96 14.95 1.74 -1.44
CA GLU A 96 14.39 3.09 -1.57
C GLU A 96 14.93 3.80 -2.82
N ASN A 97 14.02 4.38 -3.60
CA ASN A 97 14.30 5.20 -4.76
C ASN A 97 13.69 6.59 -4.56
N GLU A 98 14.40 7.64 -4.94
CA GLU A 98 13.91 9.02 -4.85
C GLU A 98 13.88 9.66 -6.24
N TYR A 99 12.73 10.22 -6.63
CA TYR A 99 12.56 10.92 -7.89
C TYR A 99 12.14 12.37 -7.66
N THR A 100 12.78 13.29 -8.36
CA THR A 100 12.42 14.71 -8.36
C THR A 100 11.71 15.07 -9.66
N ILE A 101 10.50 15.61 -9.56
CA ILE A 101 9.66 16.04 -10.67
C ILE A 101 9.43 17.54 -10.54
N ARG A 102 9.80 18.31 -11.57
CA ARG A 102 9.56 19.75 -11.57
C ARG A 102 8.11 20.02 -11.93
N ALA A 103 7.41 20.74 -11.08
CA ALA A 103 6.05 21.19 -11.32
C ALA A 103 5.93 22.59 -10.72
N ASP A 104 5.62 23.58 -11.55
CA ASP A 104 5.42 24.96 -11.10
C ASP A 104 3.96 25.14 -10.68
N LEU A 105 3.69 24.90 -9.40
CA LEU A 105 2.35 25.00 -8.83
C LEU A 105 2.18 26.32 -8.07
N GLN A 106 1.03 26.96 -8.27
CA GLN A 106 0.64 28.12 -7.49
C GLN A 106 0.27 27.71 -6.05
N PRO A 107 0.23 28.66 -5.10
CA PRO A 107 -0.28 28.37 -3.77
C PRO A 107 -1.72 27.87 -3.80
N GLY A 108 -2.01 26.75 -3.15
CA GLY A 108 -3.32 26.10 -3.21
C GLY A 108 -3.34 24.67 -2.69
N SER A 109 -4.51 24.02 -2.83
CA SER A 109 -4.74 22.64 -2.41
C SER A 109 -4.77 21.72 -3.63
N TYR A 110 -4.11 20.58 -3.54
CA TYR A 110 -3.89 19.66 -4.66
C TYR A 110 -4.11 18.20 -4.26
N LYS A 111 -4.47 17.38 -5.25
CA LYS A 111 -4.44 15.92 -5.21
C LYS A 111 -3.40 15.40 -6.19
N VAL A 112 -2.44 14.66 -5.69
CA VAL A 112 -1.37 14.04 -6.46
C VAL A 112 -1.69 12.57 -6.64
N PHE A 113 -1.86 12.15 -7.89
CA PHE A 113 -2.06 10.78 -8.31
C PHE A 113 -0.73 10.26 -8.84
N LEU A 114 -0.18 9.25 -8.18
CA LEU A 114 1.06 8.62 -8.57
C LEU A 114 0.80 7.16 -8.93
N THR A 115 1.37 6.71 -10.04
CA THR A 115 1.25 5.32 -10.46
C THR A 115 2.57 4.85 -11.05
N VAL A 116 3.04 3.68 -10.60
CA VAL A 116 4.19 2.98 -11.20
C VAL A 116 3.68 1.84 -12.07
N PHE A 117 4.14 1.79 -13.31
CA PHE A 117 3.94 0.66 -14.21
C PHE A 117 5.26 -0.03 -14.52
N VAL A 118 5.21 -1.36 -14.61
CA VAL A 118 6.30 -2.19 -15.14
C VAL A 118 5.74 -2.96 -16.33
N GLY A 119 6.20 -2.62 -17.53
CA GLY A 119 5.52 -3.03 -18.76
C GLY A 119 4.08 -2.52 -18.78
N ASN A 120 3.12 -3.43 -18.87
CA ASN A 120 1.68 -3.11 -18.87
C ASN A 120 1.01 -3.32 -17.50
N GLU A 121 1.78 -3.70 -16.48
CA GLU A 121 1.24 -4.01 -15.16
C GLU A 121 1.40 -2.81 -14.22
N ARG A 122 0.30 -2.38 -13.61
CA ARG A 122 0.31 -1.39 -12.54
C ARG A 122 0.85 -2.03 -11.27
N ARG A 123 2.04 -1.62 -10.83
CA ARG A 123 2.72 -2.16 -9.63
C ARG A 123 2.31 -1.46 -8.34
N ALA A 124 2.22 -0.14 -8.39
CA ALA A 124 1.83 0.67 -7.25
C ALA A 124 0.99 1.86 -7.71
N SER A 125 0.05 2.30 -6.89
CA SER A 125 -0.71 3.53 -7.13
C SER A 125 -1.13 4.15 -5.82
N VAL A 126 -1.02 5.47 -5.72
CA VAL A 126 -1.42 6.20 -4.52
C VAL A 126 -1.99 7.56 -4.88
N ILE A 127 -2.86 8.06 -4.00
CA ILE A 127 -3.37 9.42 -4.05
C ILE A 127 -2.93 10.10 -2.76
N ARG A 128 -2.35 11.30 -2.89
CA ARG A 128 -1.91 12.13 -1.77
C ARG A 128 -2.54 13.51 -1.86
N ASP A 129 -3.03 13.98 -0.73
CA ASP A 129 -3.39 15.39 -0.59
C ASP A 129 -2.11 16.19 -0.35
N MET A 130 -2.04 17.37 -0.94
CA MET A 130 -0.88 18.24 -0.90
C MET A 130 -1.34 19.70 -0.81
N GLU A 131 -0.66 20.49 -0.01
CA GLU A 131 -0.89 21.92 0.12
C GLU A 131 0.39 22.67 -0.28
N VAL A 132 0.26 23.67 -1.14
CA VAL A 132 1.35 24.54 -1.57
C VAL A 132 1.14 25.90 -0.92
N THR A 133 2.10 26.31 -0.10
CA THR A 133 2.09 27.62 0.55
C THR A 133 2.89 28.65 -0.25
N ALA A 134 2.50 29.91 -0.14
CA ALA A 134 3.23 31.05 -0.73
C ALA A 134 4.54 31.36 0.01
#